data_AF-A0A932JM30-F1
#
_entry.id   AF-A0A932JM30-F1
#
_cell.length_a   1.000
_cell.length_b   1.000
_cell.length_c   1.000
_cell.angle_alpha   90.00
_cell.angle_beta   90.00
_cell.angle_gamma   90.00
#
_symmetry.space_group_name_H-M   'P 1'
#
loop_
_entity.id
_entity.type
_entity.pdbx_description
1 polymer ?
#
loop_
_entity_poly.entity_id
_entity_poly.type
_entity_poly.pdbx_seq_one_letter_code
_entity_poly.pdbx_strand_id
1 'polypeptide(L)'
;MRVPDTSTYNYIGSFTVSAWVYPDTVSQPNGAGLVVRGSGTLENFALDVSGGLYRFLPHPTKVAASTTSLAAGAWIHLIGVYDAAAASATLYVNGQPASTVLTVPARRADAHDISIGNRQSGSTTYDKGFQGRIDSVRILHRALSAAQALAEYQGNFVSTVTPASPNQNILIGLPPNAFSAPATMLVSADPVGHPISIPGATLNAGLSAVPTGFTLVANSIVEIVPIVAGAPFTSTLGSSATISFPYNDANRDNIIDGSNPPLAASAIQVYTLNTTINRWERLPSVLDAANTRVIAWTPHFSVFALFAPYSVGTSLSQVRAYPVPWKPGSRDRFDAAGVTFDQLPASGSLRILSLAGERVRQISFNGASAGTVIWDGLNDSGRRAASGVYFARVLADDGSTAVLKFAIER
;
A
#
# COMPACT_ATOMS: atom_id res chain seq x y z
N MET A 1 23.88 -19.92 21.47
CA MET A 1 24.29 -18.51 21.30
C MET A 1 23.62 -17.66 22.38
N ARG A 2 24.28 -16.61 22.87
CA ARG A 2 23.69 -15.60 23.77
C ARG A 2 23.68 -14.26 23.05
N VAL A 3 22.59 -13.52 23.18
CA VAL A 3 22.44 -12.15 22.71
C VAL A 3 22.32 -11.27 23.96
N PRO A 4 23.33 -10.41 24.25
CA PRO A 4 23.33 -9.57 25.43
C PRO A 4 22.09 -8.70 25.53
N ASP A 5 21.62 -8.51 26.76
CA ASP A 5 20.51 -7.59 27.00
C ASP A 5 20.83 -6.14 26.60
N THR A 6 19.83 -5.45 26.05
CA THR A 6 19.87 -4.03 25.71
C THR A 6 18.49 -3.42 25.97
N SER A 7 18.42 -2.10 26.15
CA SER A 7 17.15 -1.39 26.37
C SER A 7 16.11 -1.61 25.25
N THR A 8 16.59 -1.96 24.04
CA THR A 8 15.76 -2.31 22.89
C THR A 8 15.09 -3.68 22.99
N TYR A 9 15.47 -4.57 23.91
CA TYR A 9 14.88 -5.91 24.07
C TYR A 9 13.85 -6.00 25.21
N ASN A 10 13.24 -4.87 25.56
CA ASN A 10 12.22 -4.81 26.59
C ASN A 10 10.83 -5.19 26.02
N TYR A 11 10.53 -6.48 25.96
CA TYR A 11 9.28 -7.02 25.42
C TYR A 11 8.11 -6.90 26.43
N ILE A 12 7.67 -5.70 26.77
CA ILE A 12 6.53 -5.51 27.70
C ILE A 12 5.15 -5.48 27.01
N GLY A 13 5.11 -5.23 25.70
CA GLY A 13 3.89 -5.23 24.89
C GLY A 13 3.72 -6.50 24.05
N SER A 14 2.90 -6.42 23.00
CA SER A 14 2.76 -7.49 22.00
C SER A 14 4.11 -7.80 21.37
N PHE A 15 4.39 -9.08 21.12
CA PHE A 15 5.62 -9.50 20.47
C PHE A 15 5.41 -10.77 19.66
N THR A 16 6.35 -11.04 18.76
CA THR A 16 6.43 -12.29 18.03
C THR A 16 7.86 -12.81 18.10
N VAL A 17 8.04 -14.12 18.29
CA VAL A 17 9.32 -14.82 18.19
C VAL A 17 9.19 -15.95 17.18
N SER A 18 10.17 -16.10 16.29
CA SER A 18 10.15 -17.15 15.28
C SER A 18 11.53 -17.70 14.99
N ALA A 19 11.56 -18.93 14.49
CA ALA A 19 12.77 -19.60 14.04
C ALA A 19 12.44 -20.76 13.11
N TRP A 20 13.34 -21.04 12.17
CA TRP A 20 13.45 -22.34 11.52
C TRP A 20 14.25 -23.28 12.43
N VAL A 21 13.73 -24.49 12.63
CA VAL A 21 14.29 -25.49 13.54
C VAL A 21 14.43 -26.82 12.81
N TYR A 22 15.56 -27.48 12.99
CA TYR A 22 15.85 -28.81 12.45
C TYR A 22 16.30 -29.72 13.61
N PRO A 23 15.41 -30.54 14.17
CA PRO A 23 15.80 -31.50 15.20
C PRO A 23 16.66 -32.62 14.60
N ASP A 24 17.80 -32.93 15.24
CA ASP A 24 18.64 -34.07 14.83
C ASP A 24 18.16 -35.38 15.47
N THR A 25 17.37 -35.28 16.56
CA THR A 25 16.79 -36.41 17.27
C THR A 25 15.38 -36.08 17.77
N VAL A 26 14.55 -37.11 17.87
CA VAL A 26 13.22 -37.05 18.50
C VAL A 26 13.28 -37.08 20.03
N SER A 27 14.44 -37.40 20.62
CA SER A 27 14.65 -37.38 22.06
C SER A 27 15.37 -36.10 22.46
N GLN A 28 14.59 -35.07 22.76
CA GLN A 28 15.11 -33.78 23.25
C GLN A 28 15.03 -33.72 24.77
N PRO A 29 15.94 -32.98 25.44
CA PRO A 29 15.74 -32.62 26.84
C PRO A 29 14.37 -31.97 27.07
N ASN A 30 13.69 -32.30 28.17
CA ASN A 30 12.44 -31.64 28.51
C ASN A 30 12.70 -30.15 28.76
N GLY A 31 12.09 -29.30 27.93
CA GLY A 31 12.29 -27.85 27.92
C GLY A 31 13.51 -27.41 27.11
N ALA A 32 13.97 -28.20 26.13
CA ALA A 32 15.08 -27.85 25.25
C ALA A 32 14.83 -26.49 24.57
N GLY A 33 15.68 -25.51 24.88
CA GLY A 33 15.48 -24.12 24.50
C GLY A 33 15.79 -23.87 23.03
N LEU A 34 14.85 -23.26 22.31
CA LEU A 34 15.05 -22.81 20.93
C LEU A 34 15.40 -21.32 20.91
N VAL A 35 14.51 -20.48 21.44
CA VAL A 35 14.73 -19.04 21.65
C VAL A 35 14.08 -18.66 22.97
N VAL A 36 14.88 -18.25 23.94
CA VAL A 36 14.42 -18.06 25.33
C VAL A 36 14.95 -16.75 25.90
N ARG A 37 14.13 -16.08 26.71
CA ARG A 37 14.53 -14.92 27.50
C ARG A 37 14.08 -15.10 28.94
N GLY A 38 15.01 -14.88 29.87
CA GLY A 38 14.83 -15.10 31.30
C GLY A 38 15.22 -16.51 31.74
N SER A 39 14.95 -16.83 33.00
CA SER A 39 15.34 -18.10 33.60
C SER A 39 14.31 -18.61 34.61
N GLY A 40 14.01 -19.91 34.54
CA GLY A 40 13.11 -20.58 35.48
C GLY A 40 11.73 -19.90 35.57
N THR A 41 11.34 -19.51 36.79
CA THR A 41 10.05 -18.82 37.03
C THR A 41 10.04 -17.36 36.62
N LEU A 42 11.18 -16.81 36.20
CA LEU A 42 11.34 -15.43 35.76
C LEU A 42 11.47 -15.32 34.23
N GLU A 43 11.17 -16.39 33.50
CA GLU A 43 11.20 -16.33 32.04
C GLU A 43 10.21 -15.31 31.50
N ASN A 44 10.73 -14.39 30.70
CA ASN A 44 9.90 -13.50 29.92
C ASN A 44 9.13 -14.33 28.89
N PHE A 45 9.84 -15.04 28.01
CA PHE A 45 9.25 -15.99 27.06
C PHE A 45 10.18 -17.17 26.79
N ALA A 46 9.62 -18.28 26.31
CA ALA A 46 10.37 -19.39 25.75
C ALA A 46 9.66 -19.98 24.53
N LEU A 47 10.42 -20.19 23.46
CA LEU A 47 10.12 -21.16 22.42
C LEU A 47 10.96 -22.40 22.71
N ASP A 48 10.33 -23.56 22.92
CA ASP A 48 11.01 -24.77 23.37
C ASP A 48 10.44 -26.06 22.78
N VAL A 49 11.12 -27.16 23.09
CA VAL A 49 10.64 -28.53 22.89
C VAL A 49 10.53 -29.23 24.24
N SER A 50 9.40 -29.90 24.50
CA SER A 50 9.22 -30.71 25.71
C SER A 50 8.22 -31.83 25.46
N GLY A 51 8.51 -33.02 25.98
CA GLY A 51 7.63 -34.20 25.78
C GLY A 51 7.38 -34.54 24.31
N GLY A 52 8.31 -34.20 23.41
CA GLY A 52 8.16 -34.42 21.97
C GLY A 52 7.23 -33.42 21.25
N LEU A 53 6.86 -32.30 21.88
CA LEU A 53 6.05 -31.24 21.28
C LEU A 53 6.79 -29.91 21.26
N TYR A 54 6.49 -29.09 20.26
CA TYR A 54 6.93 -27.70 20.20
C TYR A 54 6.01 -26.84 21.06
N ARG A 55 6.57 -25.90 21.83
CA ARG A 55 5.76 -25.04 22.70
C ARG A 55 6.21 -23.60 22.64
N PHE A 56 5.24 -22.71 22.76
CA PHE A 56 5.46 -21.30 23.03
C PHE A 56 4.92 -20.95 24.42
N LEU A 57 5.80 -20.44 25.26
CA LEU A 57 5.52 -19.94 26.58
C LEU A 57 5.65 -18.40 26.53
N PRO A 58 4.56 -17.64 26.37
CA PRO A 58 4.61 -16.17 26.40
C PRO A 58 4.83 -15.62 27.82
N HIS A 59 4.65 -16.47 28.83
CA HIS A 59 4.74 -16.21 30.25
C HIS A 59 4.99 -17.55 30.98
N PRO A 60 5.66 -17.61 32.15
CA PRO A 60 6.01 -18.87 32.83
C PRO A 60 4.81 -19.76 33.20
N THR A 61 3.62 -19.17 33.31
CA THR A 61 2.38 -19.87 33.69
C THR A 61 1.46 -20.22 32.53
N LYS A 62 1.86 -19.93 31.28
CA LYS A 62 1.03 -20.13 30.09
C LYS A 62 1.83 -20.85 29.00
N VAL A 63 1.21 -21.84 28.37
CA VAL A 63 1.87 -22.70 27.37
C VAL A 63 0.91 -22.95 26.22
N ALA A 64 1.25 -22.51 25.02
CA ALA A 64 0.65 -22.96 23.77
C ALA A 64 1.51 -24.10 23.21
N ALA A 65 1.00 -25.33 23.20
CA ALA A 65 1.72 -26.51 22.72
C ALA A 65 1.16 -26.97 21.36
N SER A 66 2.03 -27.44 20.47
CA SER A 66 1.62 -28.02 19.19
C SER A 66 0.92 -29.37 19.37
N THR A 67 0.06 -29.74 18.41
CA THR A 67 -0.37 -31.14 18.21
C THR A 67 0.55 -31.89 17.26
N THR A 68 1.37 -31.16 16.49
CA THR A 68 2.44 -31.73 15.67
C THR A 68 3.54 -32.29 16.56
N SER A 69 3.77 -33.60 16.46
CA SER A 69 4.89 -34.27 17.11
C SER A 69 6.22 -33.86 16.49
N LEU A 70 7.25 -33.80 17.33
CA LEU A 70 8.64 -33.61 16.93
C LEU A 70 9.06 -34.72 15.95
N ALA A 71 9.62 -34.32 14.81
CA ALA A 71 10.23 -35.21 13.83
C ALA A 71 11.70 -34.80 13.65
N ALA A 72 12.59 -35.78 13.65
CA ALA A 72 13.99 -35.54 13.34
C ALA A 72 14.19 -35.48 11.81
N GLY A 73 15.18 -34.72 11.37
CA GLY A 73 15.61 -34.74 9.97
C GLY A 73 14.85 -33.79 9.03
N ALA A 74 13.98 -32.92 9.54
CA ALA A 74 13.18 -31.99 8.74
C ALA A 74 13.17 -30.57 9.33
N TRP A 75 13.19 -29.57 8.44
CA TRP A 75 13.00 -28.17 8.82
C TRP A 75 11.53 -27.91 9.16
N ILE A 76 11.31 -27.25 10.29
CA ILE A 76 10.00 -26.76 10.73
C ILE A 76 10.12 -25.28 11.08
N HIS A 77 9.12 -24.48 10.70
CA HIS A 77 9.05 -23.09 11.10
C HIS A 77 8.10 -22.92 12.27
N LEU A 78 8.58 -22.33 13.35
CA LEU A 78 7.81 -22.08 14.56
C LEU A 78 7.66 -20.58 14.77
N ILE A 79 6.44 -20.13 15.07
CA ILE A 79 6.14 -18.71 15.32
C ILE A 79 5.28 -18.63 16.59
N GLY A 80 5.82 -18.04 17.65
CA GLY A 80 5.07 -17.69 18.86
C GLY A 80 4.64 -16.23 18.80
N VAL A 81 3.33 -15.98 18.77
CA VAL A 81 2.74 -14.64 18.75
C VAL A 81 2.06 -14.37 20.09
N TYR A 82 2.41 -13.27 20.74
CA TYR A 82 1.68 -12.75 21.90
C TYR A 82 1.03 -11.41 21.56
N ASP A 83 -0.29 -11.33 21.75
CA ASP A 83 -1.08 -10.12 21.63
C ASP A 83 -1.46 -9.62 23.03
N ALA A 84 -0.83 -8.52 23.45
CA ALA A 84 -1.10 -7.88 24.73
C ALA A 84 -2.48 -7.25 24.81
N ALA A 85 -3.04 -6.76 23.69
CA ALA A 85 -4.36 -6.14 23.66
C ALA A 85 -5.47 -7.19 23.85
N ALA A 86 -5.28 -8.36 23.26
CA ALA A 86 -6.19 -9.50 23.40
C ALA A 86 -5.87 -10.41 24.60
N ALA A 87 -4.77 -10.16 25.32
CA ALA A 87 -4.23 -11.03 26.36
C ALA A 87 -4.15 -12.50 25.93
N SER A 88 -3.75 -12.75 24.69
CA SER A 88 -3.73 -14.07 24.06
C SER A 88 -2.37 -14.38 23.45
N ALA A 89 -2.06 -15.67 23.30
CA ALA A 89 -0.87 -16.12 22.63
C ALA A 89 -1.13 -17.35 21.76
N THR A 90 -0.57 -17.36 20.56
CA THR A 90 -0.75 -18.42 19.58
C THR A 90 0.61 -18.96 19.14
N LEU A 91 0.75 -20.29 19.13
CA LEU A 91 1.84 -20.98 18.45
C LEU A 91 1.39 -21.34 17.04
N TYR A 92 2.18 -20.99 16.03
CA TYR A 92 2.03 -21.46 14.66
C TYR A 92 3.16 -22.42 14.30
N VAL A 93 2.81 -23.45 13.53
CA VAL A 93 3.73 -24.44 12.98
C VAL A 93 3.56 -24.43 11.46
N ASN A 94 4.65 -24.17 10.73
CA ASN A 94 4.65 -24.04 9.28
C ASN A 94 3.55 -23.06 8.78
N GLY A 95 3.43 -21.93 9.47
CA GLY A 95 2.49 -20.85 9.12
C GLY A 95 1.03 -21.11 9.50
N GLN A 96 0.68 -22.29 10.04
CA GLN A 96 -0.67 -22.65 10.46
C GLN A 96 -0.81 -22.59 12.00
N PRO A 97 -1.93 -22.09 12.54
CA PRO A 97 -2.12 -22.02 13.99
C PRO A 97 -2.21 -23.43 14.58
N ALA A 98 -1.37 -23.72 15.57
CA ALA A 98 -1.34 -25.01 16.26
C ALA A 98 -2.13 -24.98 17.57
N SER A 99 -1.96 -23.91 18.36
CA SER A 99 -2.68 -23.75 19.64
C SER A 99 -2.71 -22.29 20.07
N THR A 100 -3.78 -21.89 20.76
CA THR A 100 -3.95 -20.55 21.33
C THR A 100 -4.30 -20.66 22.82
N VAL A 101 -3.66 -19.83 23.64
CA VAL A 101 -3.98 -19.66 25.06
C VAL A 101 -4.45 -18.24 25.33
N LEU A 102 -5.44 -18.12 26.22
CA LEU A 102 -6.02 -16.84 26.63
C LEU A 102 -5.59 -16.48 28.05
N THR A 103 -5.95 -15.27 28.48
CA THR A 103 -5.70 -14.73 29.84
C THR A 103 -4.21 -14.74 30.20
N VAL A 104 -3.36 -14.42 29.22
CA VAL A 104 -1.92 -14.32 29.43
C VAL A 104 -1.64 -13.06 30.27
N PRO A 105 -0.99 -13.19 31.45
CA PRO A 105 -0.73 -12.06 32.32
C PRO A 105 0.11 -10.96 31.65
N ALA A 106 -0.01 -9.73 32.17
CA ALA A 106 0.85 -8.63 31.78
C ALA A 106 2.32 -8.96 32.05
N ARG A 107 3.18 -8.62 31.10
CA ARG A 107 4.59 -9.00 31.10
C ARG A 107 5.43 -7.95 31.82
N ARG A 108 6.51 -8.39 32.45
CA ARG A 108 7.46 -7.51 33.16
C ARG A 108 8.72 -7.32 32.32
N ALA A 109 9.39 -6.19 32.51
CA ALA A 109 10.74 -6.02 31.98
C ALA A 109 11.65 -7.10 32.58
N ASP A 110 12.56 -7.60 31.76
CA ASP A 110 13.56 -8.61 32.12
C ASP A 110 14.91 -8.08 31.67
N ALA A 111 15.95 -8.25 32.49
CA ALA A 111 17.33 -7.85 32.19
C ALA A 111 18.21 -9.04 31.75
N HIS A 112 17.60 -10.18 31.46
CA HIS A 112 18.29 -11.40 31.07
C HIS A 112 18.56 -11.44 29.57
N ASP A 113 19.75 -11.92 29.21
CA ASP A 113 20.13 -12.20 27.83
C ASP A 113 19.13 -13.15 27.15
N ILE A 114 18.97 -12.98 25.84
CA ILE A 114 18.27 -13.95 25.01
C ILE A 114 19.24 -15.09 24.69
N SER A 115 18.80 -16.33 24.87
CA SER A 115 19.54 -17.52 24.47
C SER A 115 18.88 -18.21 23.28
N ILE A 116 19.73 -18.62 22.33
CA ILE A 116 19.32 -19.38 21.14
C ILE A 116 19.99 -20.75 21.22
N GLY A 117 19.19 -21.81 21.09
CA GLY A 117 19.60 -23.22 21.14
C GLY A 117 19.90 -23.77 22.53
N ASN A 118 19.62 -23.00 23.58
CA ASN A 118 19.78 -23.44 24.96
C ASN A 118 18.85 -22.64 25.89
N ARG A 119 18.59 -23.16 27.09
CA ARG A 119 17.76 -22.53 28.13
C ARG A 119 18.36 -22.76 29.51
N GLN A 120 18.25 -21.74 30.35
CA GLN A 120 18.66 -21.78 31.75
C GLN A 120 17.43 -22.07 32.61
N SER A 121 17.30 -23.30 33.10
CA SER A 121 16.08 -23.81 33.77
C SER A 121 15.78 -23.23 35.16
N GLY A 122 16.49 -22.17 35.57
CA GLY A 122 16.57 -21.66 36.94
C GLY A 122 17.90 -22.03 37.62
N SER A 123 18.78 -22.77 36.92
CA SER A 123 20.15 -23.04 37.37
C SER A 123 21.09 -21.86 37.08
N THR A 124 22.36 -21.92 37.49
CA THR A 124 23.39 -20.93 37.13
C THR A 124 23.99 -21.14 35.73
N THR A 125 23.63 -22.22 35.04
CA THR A 125 24.16 -22.59 33.72
C THR A 125 23.04 -22.87 32.71
N TYR A 126 23.36 -22.78 31.42
CA TYR A 126 22.42 -23.17 30.36
C TYR A 126 22.43 -24.69 30.19
N ASP A 127 21.44 -25.35 30.79
CA ASP A 127 21.38 -26.79 31.02
C ASP A 127 20.36 -27.52 30.12
N LYS A 128 19.58 -26.79 29.32
CA LYS A 128 18.53 -27.32 28.44
C LYS A 128 18.84 -27.07 26.98
N GLY A 129 19.97 -27.61 26.53
CA GLY A 129 20.45 -27.49 25.16
C GLY A 129 19.55 -28.24 24.17
N PHE A 130 19.22 -27.59 23.05
CA PHE A 130 18.55 -28.23 21.94
C PHE A 130 19.55 -29.03 21.08
N GLN A 131 19.18 -30.25 20.71
CA GLN A 131 19.98 -31.11 19.83
C GLN A 131 19.46 -31.00 18.39
N GLY A 132 20.03 -30.07 17.64
CA GLY A 132 19.64 -29.79 16.27
C GLY A 132 20.22 -28.49 15.75
N ARG A 133 19.70 -28.03 14.61
CA ARG A 133 20.05 -26.75 14.00
C ARG A 133 18.90 -25.75 14.12
N ILE A 134 19.25 -24.47 14.22
CA ILE A 134 18.31 -23.35 14.28
C ILE A 134 18.80 -22.31 13.29
N ASP A 135 17.88 -21.75 12.51
CA ASP A 135 18.19 -20.71 11.53
C ASP A 135 17.10 -19.63 11.53
N SER A 136 17.44 -18.44 11.01
CA SER A 136 16.50 -17.36 10.72
C SER A 136 15.67 -16.93 11.94
N VAL A 137 16.30 -16.84 13.10
CA VAL A 137 15.68 -16.37 14.34
C VAL A 137 15.25 -14.91 14.19
N ARG A 138 14.00 -14.60 14.52
CA ARG A 138 13.48 -13.23 14.54
C ARG A 138 12.68 -12.98 15.81
N ILE A 139 12.74 -11.74 16.30
CA ILE A 139 11.88 -11.25 17.37
C ILE A 139 11.36 -9.87 16.98
N LEU A 140 10.05 -9.68 17.04
CA LEU A 140 9.35 -8.44 16.65
C LEU A 140 8.63 -7.84 17.86
N HIS A 141 8.53 -6.50 17.90
CA HIS A 141 7.79 -5.74 18.93
C HIS A 141 6.30 -5.58 18.60
N ARG A 142 5.73 -6.57 17.90
CA ARG A 142 4.32 -6.57 17.50
C ARG A 142 3.78 -8.00 17.40
N ALA A 143 2.46 -8.13 17.51
CA ALA A 143 1.78 -9.36 17.15
C ALA A 143 1.64 -9.47 15.63
N LEU A 144 1.85 -10.65 15.07
CA LEU A 144 1.49 -10.94 13.68
C LEU A 144 0.04 -11.39 13.57
N SER A 145 -0.62 -11.02 12.47
CA SER A 145 -1.88 -11.68 12.08
C SER A 145 -1.60 -13.09 11.53
N ALA A 146 -2.63 -13.94 11.46
CA ALA A 146 -2.50 -15.28 10.88
C ALA A 146 -1.97 -15.26 9.43
N ALA A 147 -2.41 -14.30 8.62
CA ALA A 147 -1.92 -14.12 7.26
C ALA A 147 -0.43 -13.72 7.23
N GLN A 148 0.01 -12.86 8.16
CA GLN A 148 1.42 -12.48 8.28
C GLN A 148 2.29 -13.66 8.77
N ALA A 149 1.79 -14.48 9.69
CA ALA A 149 2.50 -15.69 10.14
C ALA A 149 2.65 -16.71 9.00
N LEU A 150 1.63 -16.87 8.16
CA LEU A 150 1.71 -17.71 6.95
C LEU A 150 2.72 -17.15 5.94
N ALA A 151 2.69 -15.84 5.69
CA ALA A 151 3.66 -15.18 4.82
C ALA A 151 5.10 -15.35 5.32
N GLU A 152 5.32 -15.23 6.63
CA GLU A 152 6.64 -15.43 7.24
C GLU A 152 7.18 -16.85 7.01
N TYR A 153 6.33 -17.87 7.20
CA TYR A 153 6.68 -19.26 6.89
C TYR A 153 7.04 -19.48 5.43
N GLN A 154 6.31 -18.86 4.49
CA GLN A 154 6.58 -19.00 3.07
C GLN A 154 7.86 -18.28 2.61
N GLY A 155 8.59 -17.61 3.52
CA GLY A 155 9.70 -16.73 3.17
C GLY A 155 9.25 -15.47 2.43
N ASN A 156 7.93 -15.21 2.41
CA ASN A 156 7.33 -14.02 1.84
C ASN A 156 7.43 -12.89 2.88
N PHE A 157 8.66 -12.42 3.13
CA PHE A 157 8.87 -11.25 3.96
C PHE A 157 8.37 -10.02 3.21
N VAL A 158 7.24 -9.48 3.63
CA VAL A 158 6.93 -8.08 3.34
C VAL A 158 7.77 -7.26 4.32
N SER A 159 9.05 -7.01 4.00
CA SER A 159 9.88 -6.02 4.69
C SER A 159 9.27 -4.65 4.46
N THR A 160 8.24 -4.34 5.23
CA THR A 160 7.38 -3.20 4.95
C THR A 160 8.07 -1.94 5.42
N VAL A 161 8.84 -1.29 4.55
CA VAL A 161 9.32 0.07 4.83
C VAL A 161 8.11 0.99 4.75
N THR A 162 7.88 1.71 5.84
CA THR A 162 6.80 2.67 6.02
C THR A 162 7.44 4.05 6.16
N PRO A 163 7.75 4.75 5.05
CA PRO A 163 8.34 6.07 5.12
C PRO A 163 7.29 7.08 5.59
N ALA A 164 7.71 8.04 6.41
CA ALA A 164 6.88 9.20 6.72
C ALA A 164 6.58 9.94 5.41
N SER A 165 5.32 9.96 5.03
CA SER A 165 4.83 10.57 3.80
C SER A 165 3.54 11.33 4.16
N PRO A 166 3.24 12.46 3.48
CA PRO A 166 1.97 13.17 3.64
C PRO A 166 0.73 12.30 3.32
N ASN A 167 0.93 11.06 2.85
CA ASN A 167 -0.05 10.28 2.12
C ASN A 167 -0.55 9.04 2.91
N GLN A 168 -0.34 8.91 4.22
CA GLN A 168 -0.66 7.67 4.99
C GLN A 168 0.21 6.45 4.63
N ASN A 169 1.54 6.61 4.63
CA ASN A 169 2.55 5.55 4.58
C ASN A 169 2.49 4.62 3.34
N ILE A 170 3.35 4.89 2.35
CA ILE A 170 3.63 3.92 1.27
C ILE A 170 4.23 2.65 1.88
N LEU A 171 3.86 1.47 1.36
CA LEU A 171 4.44 0.20 1.81
C LEU A 171 5.30 -0.36 0.69
N ILE A 172 6.56 -0.64 0.97
CA ILE A 172 7.47 -1.30 0.02
C ILE A 172 7.66 -2.74 0.48
N GLY A 173 7.42 -3.72 -0.38
CA GLY A 173 7.74 -5.13 -0.13
C GLY A 173 8.93 -5.56 -0.98
N LEU A 174 9.95 -6.10 -0.35
CA LEU A 174 11.15 -6.60 -1.02
C LEU A 174 11.14 -8.13 -1.01
N PRO A 175 11.34 -8.80 -2.15
CA PRO A 175 11.51 -10.25 -2.16
C PRO A 175 12.81 -10.64 -1.42
N PRO A 176 12.92 -11.88 -0.94
CA PRO A 176 14.17 -12.40 -0.40
C PRO A 176 15.32 -12.21 -1.40
N ASN A 177 16.48 -11.78 -0.91
CA ASN A 177 17.66 -11.56 -1.74
C ASN A 177 17.40 -10.64 -2.95
N ALA A 178 16.51 -9.65 -2.82
CA ALA A 178 16.24 -8.65 -3.86
C ALA A 178 17.51 -7.98 -4.40
N PHE A 179 18.53 -7.87 -3.55
CA PHE A 179 19.83 -7.30 -3.87
C PHE A 179 20.94 -8.34 -3.62
N SER A 180 22.04 -8.23 -4.37
CA SER A 180 23.22 -9.11 -4.23
C SER A 180 24.06 -8.84 -2.98
N ALA A 181 23.74 -7.78 -2.23
CA ALA A 181 24.39 -7.37 -0.99
C ALA A 181 23.39 -6.61 -0.10
N PRO A 182 23.69 -6.36 1.19
CA PRO A 182 22.85 -5.52 2.04
C PRO A 182 22.55 -4.17 1.38
N ALA A 183 21.28 -3.77 1.41
CA ALA A 183 20.80 -2.56 0.79
C ALA A 183 20.20 -1.59 1.82
N THR A 184 20.49 -0.31 1.68
CA THR A 184 19.76 0.76 2.39
C THR A 184 18.74 1.36 1.44
N MET A 185 17.48 1.41 1.85
CA MET A 185 16.43 2.04 1.04
C MET A 185 16.33 3.51 1.39
N LEU A 186 16.62 4.41 0.44
CA LEU A 186 16.30 5.83 0.55
C LEU A 186 14.97 6.10 -0.14
N VAL A 187 14.13 6.93 0.49
CA VAL A 187 12.80 7.25 -0.04
C VAL A 187 12.55 8.75 0.12
N SER A 188 12.18 9.42 -0.96
CA SER A 188 11.70 10.80 -0.94
C SER A 188 10.22 10.82 -1.27
N ALA A 189 9.42 11.38 -0.37
CA ALA A 189 7.98 11.62 -0.57
C ALA A 189 7.70 12.97 -1.25
N ASP A 190 8.74 13.78 -1.50
CA ASP A 190 8.68 15.02 -2.27
C ASP A 190 9.91 15.09 -3.18
N PRO A 191 10.00 14.23 -4.21
CA PRO A 191 11.15 14.26 -5.11
C PRO A 191 11.18 15.47 -6.05
N VAL A 192 10.11 16.28 -6.07
CA VAL A 192 10.09 17.55 -6.81
C VAL A 192 10.90 18.60 -6.06
N GLY A 193 10.70 18.75 -4.74
CA GLY A 193 11.47 19.67 -3.89
C GLY A 193 12.79 19.09 -3.38
N HIS A 194 12.81 17.78 -3.12
CA HIS A 194 13.90 17.07 -2.43
C HIS A 194 14.23 15.74 -3.14
N PRO A 195 14.78 15.77 -4.36
CA PRO A 195 15.21 14.57 -5.06
C PRO A 195 16.39 13.89 -4.35
N ILE A 196 16.45 12.56 -4.43
CA ILE A 196 17.58 11.76 -3.94
C ILE A 196 18.63 11.59 -5.05
N SER A 197 18.20 11.08 -6.20
CA SER A 197 19.09 10.69 -7.31
C SER A 197 18.60 11.14 -8.67
N ILE A 198 17.28 11.19 -8.87
CA ILE A 198 16.64 11.55 -10.12
C ILE A 198 16.57 13.08 -10.20
N PRO A 199 17.17 13.72 -11.22
CA PRO A 199 17.15 15.17 -11.33
C PRO A 199 15.74 15.73 -11.40
N GLY A 200 15.47 16.83 -10.69
CA GLY A 200 14.17 17.49 -10.71
C GLY A 200 13.71 17.89 -12.13
N ALA A 201 14.65 18.21 -13.03
CA ALA A 201 14.34 18.49 -14.43
C ALA A 201 13.76 17.27 -15.19
N THR A 202 14.30 16.06 -14.93
CA THR A 202 13.80 14.79 -15.48
C THR A 202 12.38 14.52 -14.99
N LEU A 203 12.14 14.70 -13.69
CA LEU A 203 10.81 14.54 -13.11
C LEU A 203 9.82 15.55 -13.67
N ASN A 204 10.19 16.83 -13.75
CA ASN A 204 9.34 17.89 -14.31
C ASN A 204 8.99 17.65 -15.80
N ALA A 205 9.94 17.13 -16.58
CA ALA A 205 9.68 16.71 -17.96
C ALA A 205 8.65 15.57 -18.01
N GLY A 206 8.79 14.56 -17.14
CA GLY A 206 7.82 13.47 -17.03
C GLY A 206 6.43 13.94 -16.58
N LEU A 207 6.36 14.91 -15.66
CA LEU A 207 5.10 15.51 -15.20
C LEU A 207 4.43 16.38 -16.27
N SER A 208 5.18 16.83 -17.27
CA SER A 208 4.63 17.51 -18.46
C SER A 208 4.10 16.53 -19.51
N ALA A 209 4.40 15.24 -19.37
CA ALA A 209 4.06 14.16 -20.29
C ALA A 209 3.34 13.00 -19.57
N VAL A 210 2.25 13.34 -18.88
CA VAL A 210 1.43 12.35 -18.15
C VAL A 210 0.74 11.36 -19.10
N PRO A 211 0.38 10.13 -18.64
CA PRO A 211 -0.31 9.15 -19.47
C PRO A 211 -1.64 9.68 -20.03
N THR A 212 -1.89 9.43 -21.32
CA THR A 212 -3.12 9.88 -22.00
C THR A 212 -4.38 9.36 -21.30
N GLY A 213 -5.30 10.27 -20.98
CA GLY A 213 -6.57 9.93 -20.31
C GLY A 213 -6.46 9.77 -18.79
N PHE A 214 -5.29 10.05 -18.22
CA PHE A 214 -5.06 10.02 -16.78
C PHE A 214 -4.53 11.36 -16.29
N THR A 215 -4.80 11.63 -15.01
CA THR A 215 -4.32 12.77 -14.27
C THR A 215 -3.52 12.28 -13.07
N LEU A 216 -2.45 12.99 -12.71
CA LEU A 216 -1.68 12.69 -11.51
C LEU A 216 -2.59 12.83 -10.27
N VAL A 217 -2.61 11.81 -9.44
CA VAL A 217 -3.23 11.91 -8.11
C VAL A 217 -2.31 12.76 -7.24
N ALA A 218 -2.85 13.85 -6.68
CA ALA A 218 -2.07 14.77 -5.86
C ALA A 218 -1.39 14.04 -4.70
N ASN A 219 -0.19 14.50 -4.33
CA ASN A 219 0.60 13.92 -3.25
C ASN A 219 0.77 12.40 -3.43
N SER A 220 1.13 11.91 -4.61
CA SER A 220 1.38 10.48 -4.83
C SER A 220 2.76 10.17 -5.37
N ILE A 221 3.57 11.19 -5.66
CA ILE A 221 4.90 11.00 -6.21
C ILE A 221 5.85 10.53 -5.11
N VAL A 222 6.60 9.48 -5.36
CA VAL A 222 7.67 8.98 -4.49
C VAL A 222 8.88 8.62 -5.33
N GLU A 223 10.07 8.99 -4.88
CA GLU A 223 11.32 8.46 -5.42
C GLU A 223 11.87 7.42 -4.45
N ILE A 224 12.25 6.26 -4.97
CA ILE A 224 12.84 5.18 -4.18
C ILE A 224 14.21 4.85 -4.76
N VAL A 225 15.24 4.91 -3.93
CA VAL A 225 16.64 4.69 -4.34
C VAL A 225 17.29 3.70 -3.38
N PRO A 226 17.42 2.42 -3.76
CA PRO A 226 18.23 1.48 -2.99
C PRO A 226 19.72 1.83 -3.14
N ILE A 227 20.44 1.85 -2.04
CA ILE A 227 21.91 1.94 -2.00
C ILE A 227 22.46 0.56 -1.69
N VAL A 228 23.20 -0.03 -2.63
CA VAL A 228 23.81 -1.36 -2.53
C VAL A 228 25.32 -1.19 -2.65
N ALA A 229 26.08 -1.71 -1.69
CA ALA A 229 27.54 -1.55 -1.64
C ALA A 229 28.01 -0.08 -1.76
N GLY A 230 27.24 0.86 -1.21
CA GLY A 230 27.58 2.29 -1.16
C GLY A 230 27.21 3.10 -2.41
N ALA A 231 26.59 2.50 -3.43
CA ALA A 231 26.15 3.20 -4.64
C ALA A 231 24.65 2.98 -4.93
N PRO A 232 23.98 3.91 -5.64
CA PRO A 232 22.63 3.70 -6.14
C PRO A 232 22.51 2.44 -7.00
N PHE A 233 21.55 1.60 -6.68
CA PHE A 233 21.22 0.41 -7.47
C PHE A 233 20.31 0.78 -8.62
N THR A 234 20.80 0.65 -9.85
CA THR A 234 20.11 1.04 -11.09
C THR A 234 19.73 -0.14 -11.99
N SER A 235 20.00 -1.37 -11.52
CA SER A 235 19.73 -2.59 -12.27
C SER A 235 18.31 -3.12 -12.03
N THR A 236 17.90 -4.10 -12.84
CA THR A 236 16.68 -4.87 -12.62
C THR A 236 16.89 -5.89 -11.49
N LEU A 237 15.89 -6.02 -10.62
CA LEU A 237 15.79 -7.05 -9.59
C LEU A 237 15.58 -8.43 -10.24
N GLY A 238 16.14 -9.48 -9.64
CA GLY A 238 15.88 -10.87 -10.05
C GLY A 238 14.46 -11.36 -9.76
N SER A 239 13.69 -10.61 -8.95
CA SER A 239 12.27 -10.83 -8.67
C SER A 239 11.61 -9.48 -8.36
N SER A 240 10.35 -9.30 -8.77
CA SER A 240 9.67 -8.01 -8.61
C SER A 240 9.44 -7.66 -7.13
N ALA A 241 9.76 -6.43 -6.77
CA ALA A 241 9.33 -5.80 -5.53
C ALA A 241 7.87 -5.36 -5.62
N THR A 242 7.22 -5.16 -4.47
CA THR A 242 5.89 -4.56 -4.40
C THR A 242 5.97 -3.13 -3.85
N ILE A 243 5.11 -2.26 -4.38
CA ILE A 243 4.88 -0.92 -3.84
C ILE A 243 3.39 -0.75 -3.68
N SER A 244 2.93 -0.46 -2.46
CA SER A 244 1.53 -0.21 -2.18
C SER A 244 1.31 1.26 -1.86
N PHE A 245 0.52 1.92 -2.69
CA PHE A 245 0.10 3.30 -2.51
C PHE A 245 -1.27 3.36 -1.83
N PRO A 246 -1.43 4.16 -0.79
CA PRO A 246 -2.75 4.57 -0.32
C PRO A 246 -3.37 5.60 -1.29
N TYR A 247 -4.70 5.67 -1.31
CA TYR A 247 -5.46 6.77 -1.91
C TYR A 247 -6.61 7.15 -0.97
N ASN A 248 -7.10 8.38 -1.04
CA ASN A 248 -8.17 8.86 -0.16
C ASN A 248 -9.54 8.64 -0.82
N ASP A 249 -10.42 7.87 -0.17
CA ASP A 249 -11.82 7.64 -0.54
C ASP A 249 -12.58 7.28 0.75
N ALA A 250 -12.72 8.27 1.63
CA ALA A 250 -13.22 8.10 2.99
C ALA A 250 -14.72 7.79 3.03
N ASN A 251 -15.48 8.32 2.05
CA ASN A 251 -16.93 8.11 1.95
C ASN A 251 -17.31 6.90 1.06
N ARG A 252 -16.33 6.24 0.41
CA ARG A 252 -16.50 5.06 -0.44
C ARG A 252 -17.43 5.30 -1.63
N ASP A 253 -17.42 6.51 -2.17
CA ASP A 253 -18.20 6.87 -3.35
C ASP A 253 -17.46 6.58 -4.67
N ASN A 254 -16.27 5.97 -4.57
CA ASN A 254 -15.40 5.64 -5.69
C ASN A 254 -14.81 6.87 -6.41
N ILE A 255 -14.76 8.00 -5.71
CA ILE A 255 -14.07 9.22 -6.11
C ILE A 255 -12.88 9.44 -5.17
N ILE A 256 -11.76 9.91 -5.71
CA ILE A 256 -10.61 10.27 -4.89
C ILE A 256 -10.93 11.58 -4.16
N ASP A 257 -11.00 11.53 -2.83
CA ASP A 257 -11.28 12.69 -1.99
C ASP A 257 -10.24 13.79 -2.15
N GLY A 258 -10.71 15.03 -2.22
CA GLY A 258 -9.86 16.21 -2.42
C GLY A 258 -9.35 16.37 -3.85
N SER A 259 -9.75 15.51 -4.79
CA SER A 259 -9.47 15.71 -6.20
C SER A 259 -10.43 16.72 -6.83
N ASN A 260 -9.89 17.63 -7.64
CA ASN A 260 -10.65 18.59 -8.44
C ASN A 260 -9.95 18.84 -9.77
N PRO A 261 -10.54 18.46 -10.93
CA PRO A 261 -11.82 17.75 -11.08
C PRO A 261 -11.81 16.34 -10.43
N PRO A 262 -12.99 15.76 -10.13
CA PRO A 262 -13.10 14.44 -9.50
C PRO A 262 -12.34 13.35 -10.27
N LEU A 263 -11.55 12.52 -9.59
CA LEU A 263 -10.82 11.38 -10.15
C LEU A 263 -11.46 10.05 -9.73
N ALA A 264 -11.51 9.08 -10.64
CA ALA A 264 -12.11 7.77 -10.37
C ALA A 264 -11.18 6.87 -9.55
N ALA A 265 -11.61 6.48 -8.35
CA ALA A 265 -10.87 5.51 -7.53
C ALA A 265 -10.85 4.11 -8.16
N SER A 266 -11.90 3.70 -8.89
CA SER A 266 -12.01 2.36 -9.49
C SER A 266 -11.01 2.07 -10.60
N ALA A 267 -10.43 3.11 -11.19
CA ALA A 267 -9.53 3.02 -12.34
C ALA A 267 -8.15 3.61 -12.06
N ILE A 268 -7.80 3.78 -10.78
CA ILE A 268 -6.50 4.24 -10.34
C ILE A 268 -5.40 3.22 -10.71
N GLN A 269 -4.23 3.74 -11.11
CA GLN A 269 -3.10 2.94 -11.58
C GLN A 269 -1.79 3.49 -11.03
N VAL A 270 -0.80 2.60 -10.87
CA VAL A 270 0.57 2.99 -10.51
C VAL A 270 1.43 3.02 -11.75
N TYR A 271 2.20 4.09 -11.91
CA TYR A 271 3.19 4.24 -12.97
C TYR A 271 4.59 4.41 -12.39
N THR A 272 5.60 4.01 -13.15
CA THR A 272 7.03 4.29 -12.90
C THR A 272 7.53 5.27 -13.96
N LEU A 273 8.43 6.18 -13.61
CA LEU A 273 9.05 7.10 -14.57
C LEU A 273 10.26 6.42 -15.23
N ASN A 274 10.20 6.25 -16.55
CA ASN A 274 11.36 5.92 -17.36
C ASN A 274 12.19 7.18 -17.59
N THR A 275 13.31 7.28 -16.86
CA THR A 275 14.17 8.48 -16.83
C THR A 275 15.03 8.66 -18.08
N THR A 276 15.16 7.63 -18.93
CA THR A 276 15.90 7.72 -20.20
C THR A 276 15.11 8.50 -21.24
N ILE A 277 13.78 8.37 -21.23
CA ILE A 277 12.87 9.00 -22.21
C ILE A 277 11.85 9.94 -21.56
N ASN A 278 11.96 10.20 -20.26
CA ASN A 278 11.06 11.04 -19.46
C ASN A 278 9.58 10.70 -19.63
N ARG A 279 9.24 9.40 -19.64
CA ARG A 279 7.87 8.91 -19.87
C ARG A 279 7.41 8.02 -18.73
N TRP A 280 6.17 8.21 -18.29
CA TRP A 280 5.52 7.30 -17.35
C TRP A 280 5.13 5.98 -18.01
N GLU A 281 5.49 4.87 -17.38
CA GLU A 281 5.19 3.51 -17.81
C GLU A 281 4.32 2.82 -16.77
N ARG A 282 3.22 2.20 -17.24
CA ARG A 282 2.24 1.56 -16.36
C ARG A 282 2.86 0.31 -15.74
N LEU A 283 2.72 0.16 -14.42
CA LEU A 283 3.07 -1.07 -13.72
C LEU A 283 1.88 -2.03 -13.67
N PRO A 284 2.12 -3.36 -13.66
CA PRO A 284 1.13 -4.32 -13.20
C PRO A 284 0.68 -3.95 -11.79
N SER A 285 -0.62 -3.83 -11.56
CA SER A 285 -1.17 -3.42 -10.27
C SER A 285 -2.55 -4.04 -9.97
N VAL A 286 -2.87 -4.15 -8.69
CA VAL A 286 -4.17 -4.59 -8.16
C VAL A 286 -4.73 -3.49 -7.25
N LEU A 287 -6.00 -3.15 -7.44
CA LEU A 287 -6.75 -2.27 -6.56
C LEU A 287 -7.29 -3.06 -5.36
N ASP A 288 -6.89 -2.66 -4.16
CA ASP A 288 -7.43 -3.12 -2.88
C ASP A 288 -8.34 -2.02 -2.31
N ALA A 289 -9.56 -1.94 -2.85
CA ALA A 289 -10.53 -0.91 -2.47
C ALA A 289 -10.99 -1.04 -1.01
N ALA A 290 -10.92 -2.25 -0.43
CA ALA A 290 -11.30 -2.48 0.97
C ALA A 290 -10.37 -1.74 1.95
N ASN A 291 -9.09 -1.65 1.60
CA ASN A 291 -8.07 -0.96 2.38
C ASN A 291 -7.65 0.39 1.77
N THR A 292 -8.35 0.86 0.72
CA THR A 292 -8.03 2.09 -0.03
C THR A 292 -6.57 2.14 -0.50
N ARG A 293 -6.09 1.06 -1.13
CA ARG A 293 -4.72 0.97 -1.65
C ARG A 293 -4.64 0.42 -3.07
N VAL A 294 -3.55 0.73 -3.75
CA VAL A 294 -3.15 0.13 -5.03
C VAL A 294 -1.80 -0.54 -4.83
N ILE A 295 -1.72 -1.85 -5.08
CA ILE A 295 -0.49 -2.62 -4.95
C ILE A 295 0.08 -2.86 -6.34
N ALA A 296 1.30 -2.41 -6.60
CA ALA A 296 1.99 -2.58 -7.87
C ALA A 296 3.25 -3.43 -7.73
N TRP A 297 3.63 -4.11 -8.81
CA TRP A 297 4.86 -4.88 -8.89
C TRP A 297 5.85 -4.15 -9.79
N THR A 298 7.07 -3.98 -9.31
CA THR A 298 8.14 -3.33 -10.07
C THR A 298 9.40 -4.19 -10.11
N PRO A 299 10.02 -4.34 -11.29
CA PRO A 299 11.30 -5.04 -11.41
C PRO A 299 12.49 -4.10 -11.13
N HIS A 300 12.29 -2.80 -10.92
CA HIS A 300 13.35 -1.82 -10.69
C HIS A 300 12.84 -0.67 -9.82
N PHE A 301 13.73 0.18 -9.32
CA PHE A 301 13.37 1.36 -8.52
C PHE A 301 13.63 2.66 -9.30
N SER A 302 12.70 3.61 -9.20
CA SER A 302 12.70 4.90 -9.88
C SER A 302 11.79 5.88 -9.11
N VAL A 303 11.23 6.88 -9.80
CA VAL A 303 10.05 7.63 -9.35
C VAL A 303 8.78 6.85 -9.68
N PHE A 304 7.85 6.80 -8.74
CA PHE A 304 6.54 6.19 -8.87
C PHE A 304 5.45 7.18 -8.52
N ALA A 305 4.28 7.05 -9.13
CA ALA A 305 3.11 7.88 -8.80
C ALA A 305 1.79 7.17 -9.12
N LEU A 306 0.72 7.64 -8.49
CA LEU A 306 -0.64 7.25 -8.82
C LEU A 306 -1.20 8.16 -9.91
N PHE A 307 -1.85 7.54 -10.88
CA PHE A 307 -2.58 8.19 -11.95
C PHE A 307 -3.99 7.65 -11.99
N ALA A 308 -4.98 8.52 -12.10
CA ALA A 308 -6.38 8.15 -12.20
C ALA A 308 -7.04 8.93 -13.34
N PRO A 309 -7.99 8.34 -14.08
CA PRO A 309 -8.81 9.09 -15.00
C PRO A 309 -9.77 9.98 -14.20
N TYR A 310 -10.33 11.00 -14.86
CA TYR A 310 -11.47 11.71 -14.29
C TYR A 310 -12.61 10.73 -13.98
N SER A 311 -13.29 10.96 -12.86
CA SER A 311 -14.55 10.28 -12.56
C SER A 311 -15.53 10.66 -13.65
N VAL A 312 -15.83 9.69 -14.52
CA VAL A 312 -16.95 9.80 -15.44
C VAL A 312 -18.21 9.71 -14.60
N GLY A 313 -19.16 10.62 -14.81
CA GLY A 313 -20.52 10.36 -14.37
C GLY A 313 -20.96 9.06 -15.04
N THR A 314 -21.05 7.96 -14.28
CA THR A 314 -21.58 6.68 -14.78
C THR A 314 -23.06 6.80 -15.13
N SER A 315 -23.67 7.94 -14.78
CA SER A 315 -24.97 8.36 -15.24
C SER A 315 -24.88 9.75 -15.85
N LEU A 316 -25.36 9.86 -17.08
CA LEU A 316 -25.62 11.13 -17.76
C LEU A 316 -26.61 12.04 -17.02
N SER A 317 -27.26 11.55 -15.96
CA SER A 317 -28.09 12.35 -15.04
C SER A 317 -27.28 13.35 -14.20
N GLN A 318 -25.97 13.15 -14.05
CA GLN A 318 -25.10 14.01 -13.25
C GLN A 318 -24.48 15.17 -14.04
N VAL A 319 -24.63 15.20 -15.37
CA VAL A 319 -24.12 16.29 -16.19
C VAL A 319 -24.81 17.59 -15.79
N ARG A 320 -24.03 18.66 -15.62
CA ARG A 320 -24.56 20.00 -15.29
C ARG A 320 -24.07 21.02 -16.28
N ALA A 321 -24.85 22.10 -16.45
CA ALA A 321 -24.46 23.28 -17.20
C ALA A 321 -24.48 24.49 -16.25
N TYR A 322 -23.45 25.33 -16.29
CA TYR A 322 -23.39 26.59 -15.53
C TYR A 322 -22.41 27.60 -16.16
N PRO A 323 -22.60 28.90 -15.95
CA PRO A 323 -23.78 29.52 -15.31
C PRO A 323 -25.03 29.41 -16.19
N VAL A 324 -26.21 29.32 -15.56
CA VAL A 324 -27.51 29.34 -16.26
C VAL A 324 -28.43 30.36 -15.56
N PRO A 325 -28.80 31.48 -16.22
CA PRO A 325 -28.35 31.89 -17.55
C PRO A 325 -26.86 32.27 -17.56
N TRP A 326 -26.21 32.22 -18.72
CA TRP A 326 -24.87 32.81 -18.92
C TRP A 326 -24.99 34.24 -19.43
N LYS A 327 -24.37 35.18 -18.70
CA LYS A 327 -24.42 36.63 -18.95
C LYS A 327 -23.04 37.20 -19.21
N PRO A 328 -22.45 36.98 -20.40
CA PRO A 328 -21.10 37.43 -20.68
C PRO A 328 -20.99 38.96 -20.58
N GLY A 329 -20.12 39.45 -19.70
CA GLY A 329 -19.86 40.88 -19.49
C GLY A 329 -20.77 41.56 -18.45
N SER A 330 -21.66 40.83 -17.76
CA SER A 330 -22.53 41.39 -16.70
C SER A 330 -21.78 41.80 -15.43
N ARG A 331 -20.57 41.25 -15.20
CA ARG A 331 -19.80 41.35 -13.95
C ARG A 331 -20.55 40.84 -12.70
N ASP A 332 -21.59 40.03 -12.88
CA ASP A 332 -22.27 39.34 -11.78
C ASP A 332 -21.88 37.85 -11.74
N ARG A 333 -22.51 37.06 -10.87
CA ARG A 333 -22.23 35.61 -10.72
C ARG A 333 -22.50 34.78 -11.99
N PHE A 334 -23.13 35.36 -13.00
CA PHE A 334 -23.42 34.72 -14.28
C PHE A 334 -22.44 35.12 -15.39
N ASP A 335 -21.46 35.97 -15.09
CA ASP A 335 -20.36 36.35 -15.98
C ASP A 335 -19.23 35.31 -15.91
N ALA A 336 -19.01 34.60 -17.01
CA ALA A 336 -17.98 33.57 -17.13
C ALA A 336 -17.41 33.56 -18.56
N ALA A 337 -16.26 32.92 -18.76
CA ALA A 337 -15.66 32.77 -20.09
C ALA A 337 -16.55 32.01 -21.10
N GLY A 338 -17.51 31.22 -20.60
CA GLY A 338 -18.45 30.43 -21.38
C GLY A 338 -19.43 29.67 -20.50
N VAL A 339 -20.28 28.85 -21.12
CA VAL A 339 -21.10 27.85 -20.42
C VAL A 339 -20.24 26.61 -20.20
N THR A 340 -20.02 26.26 -18.94
CA THR A 340 -19.29 25.06 -18.52
C THR A 340 -20.27 23.89 -18.42
N PHE A 341 -19.88 22.76 -19.02
CA PHE A 341 -20.55 21.47 -18.93
C PHE A 341 -19.63 20.51 -18.19
N ASP A 342 -19.99 20.12 -16.97
CA ASP A 342 -19.18 19.21 -16.15
C ASP A 342 -19.84 17.85 -15.94
N GLN A 343 -19.10 16.91 -15.32
CA GLN A 343 -19.50 15.51 -15.15
C GLN A 343 -19.76 14.79 -16.49
N LEU A 344 -19.08 15.22 -17.56
CA LEU A 344 -19.18 14.59 -18.87
C LEU A 344 -18.52 13.19 -18.91
N PRO A 345 -18.98 12.28 -19.78
CA PRO A 345 -18.31 11.00 -20.05
C PRO A 345 -16.86 11.14 -20.51
N ALA A 346 -16.11 10.03 -20.53
CA ALA A 346 -14.69 10.00 -20.91
C ALA A 346 -14.44 10.46 -22.36
N SER A 347 -15.37 10.16 -23.26
CA SER A 347 -15.32 10.60 -24.64
C SER A 347 -16.71 10.66 -25.26
N GLY A 348 -16.84 11.53 -26.27
CA GLY A 348 -18.10 11.75 -26.96
C GLY A 348 -18.15 13.11 -27.64
N SER A 349 -19.38 13.57 -27.86
CA SER A 349 -19.66 14.89 -28.43
C SER A 349 -20.74 15.63 -27.65
N LEU A 350 -20.50 16.91 -27.45
CA LEU A 350 -21.46 17.89 -26.95
C LEU A 350 -22.03 18.65 -28.16
N ARG A 351 -23.33 18.51 -28.40
CA ARG A 351 -24.05 19.24 -29.46
C ARG A 351 -24.89 20.33 -28.82
N ILE A 352 -24.59 21.59 -29.15
CA ILE A 352 -25.40 22.73 -28.75
C ILE A 352 -26.47 22.96 -29.82
N LEU A 353 -27.73 23.02 -29.40
CA LEU A 353 -28.90 23.13 -30.25
C LEU A 353 -29.72 24.38 -29.89
N SER A 354 -30.28 25.05 -30.90
CA SER A 354 -31.25 26.13 -30.71
C SER A 354 -32.59 25.59 -30.20
N LEU A 355 -33.52 26.47 -29.81
CA LEU A 355 -34.89 26.10 -29.45
C LEU A 355 -35.62 25.37 -30.59
N ALA A 356 -35.27 25.65 -31.84
CA ALA A 356 -35.80 24.97 -33.03
C ALA A 356 -35.12 23.61 -33.33
N GLY A 357 -34.15 23.20 -32.52
CA GLY A 357 -33.39 21.95 -32.71
C GLY A 357 -32.23 22.06 -33.70
N GLU A 358 -31.93 23.26 -34.21
CA GLU A 358 -30.83 23.48 -35.15
C GLU A 358 -29.48 23.41 -34.44
N ARG A 359 -28.49 22.78 -35.07
CA ARG A 359 -27.14 22.65 -34.51
C ARG A 359 -26.39 23.97 -34.57
N VAL A 360 -26.07 24.51 -33.40
CA VAL A 360 -25.29 25.74 -33.21
C VAL A 360 -23.80 25.43 -33.18
N ARG A 361 -23.41 24.42 -32.40
CA ARG A 361 -22.01 24.02 -32.22
C ARG A 361 -21.91 22.53 -31.97
N GLN A 362 -20.86 21.87 -32.45
CA GLN A 362 -20.45 20.56 -31.96
C GLN A 362 -19.03 20.61 -31.39
N ILE A 363 -18.85 20.07 -30.19
CA ILE A 363 -17.56 19.98 -29.52
C ILE A 363 -17.31 18.50 -29.21
N SER A 364 -16.26 17.92 -29.76
CA SER A 364 -15.80 16.59 -29.36
C SER A 364 -15.00 16.70 -28.07
N PHE A 365 -15.21 15.78 -27.14
CA PHE A 365 -14.41 15.66 -25.93
C PHE A 365 -13.85 14.24 -25.85
N ASN A 366 -12.60 14.12 -25.40
CA ASN A 366 -11.89 12.87 -25.15
C ASN A 366 -10.75 13.15 -24.17
N GLY A 367 -10.20 12.10 -23.54
CA GLY A 367 -8.92 12.16 -22.83
C GLY A 367 -8.72 13.39 -21.95
N ALA A 368 -7.95 14.38 -22.43
CA ALA A 368 -7.61 15.62 -21.73
C ALA A 368 -8.78 16.58 -21.47
N SER A 369 -9.88 16.47 -22.23
CA SER A 369 -11.12 17.23 -22.06
C SER A 369 -12.25 16.39 -21.45
N ALA A 370 -11.93 15.19 -20.94
CA ALA A 370 -12.90 14.33 -20.26
C ALA A 370 -13.40 15.02 -18.98
N GLY A 371 -14.69 14.82 -18.67
CA GLY A 371 -15.30 15.38 -17.46
C GLY A 371 -15.73 16.85 -17.54
N THR A 372 -15.10 17.72 -18.34
CA THR A 372 -15.51 19.14 -18.46
C THR A 372 -15.26 19.74 -19.85
N VAL A 373 -16.25 20.45 -20.39
CA VAL A 373 -16.17 21.25 -21.63
C VAL A 373 -16.70 22.66 -21.38
N ILE A 374 -16.01 23.70 -21.89
CA ILE A 374 -16.51 25.08 -21.87
C ILE A 374 -16.90 25.47 -23.29
N TRP A 375 -18.14 25.93 -23.45
CA TRP A 375 -18.60 26.54 -24.70
C TRP A 375 -18.58 28.07 -24.61
N ASP A 376 -17.79 28.68 -25.49
CA ASP A 376 -17.56 30.13 -25.61
C ASP A 376 -18.73 30.93 -26.23
N GLY A 377 -19.85 30.26 -26.55
CA GLY A 377 -21.01 30.87 -27.16
C GLY A 377 -20.86 31.19 -28.63
N LEU A 378 -19.88 30.62 -29.34
CA LEU A 378 -19.72 30.71 -30.79
C LEU A 378 -20.39 29.52 -31.49
N ASN A 379 -20.96 29.76 -32.67
CA ASN A 379 -21.42 28.71 -33.55
C ASN A 379 -20.25 28.09 -34.35
N ASP A 380 -20.50 27.07 -35.17
CA ASP A 380 -19.46 26.43 -36.00
C ASP A 380 -18.81 27.39 -37.02
N SER A 381 -19.49 28.48 -37.38
CA SER A 381 -18.97 29.52 -38.28
C SER A 381 -18.27 30.67 -37.53
N GLY A 382 -18.02 30.52 -36.24
CA GLY A 382 -17.36 31.53 -35.40
C GLY A 382 -18.22 32.77 -35.07
N ARG A 383 -19.52 32.74 -35.35
CA ARG A 383 -20.45 33.83 -35.01
C ARG A 383 -21.02 33.62 -33.61
N ARG A 384 -21.23 34.70 -32.86
CA ARG A 384 -21.84 34.65 -31.53
C ARG A 384 -23.29 34.15 -31.61
N ALA A 385 -23.65 33.24 -30.71
CA ALA A 385 -25.04 32.83 -30.47
C ALA A 385 -25.91 34.03 -30.02
N ALA A 386 -27.22 34.00 -30.26
CA ALA A 386 -28.11 35.05 -29.77
C ALA A 386 -28.44 34.85 -28.27
N SER A 387 -29.05 35.86 -27.64
CA SER A 387 -29.75 35.64 -26.37
C SER A 387 -30.93 34.70 -26.59
N GLY A 388 -31.16 33.77 -25.68
CA GLY A 388 -32.22 32.77 -25.81
C GLY A 388 -31.98 31.48 -25.04
N VAL A 389 -32.90 30.53 -25.20
CA VAL A 389 -32.83 29.19 -24.62
C VAL A 389 -32.16 28.24 -25.61
N TYR A 390 -31.27 27.41 -25.07
CA TYR A 390 -30.50 26.41 -25.81
C TYR A 390 -30.61 25.04 -25.13
N PHE A 391 -30.35 24.00 -25.92
CA PHE A 391 -30.20 22.64 -25.42
C PHE A 391 -28.78 22.15 -25.68
N ALA A 392 -28.20 21.43 -24.73
CA ALA A 392 -26.95 20.72 -24.91
C ALA A 392 -27.22 19.23 -24.90
N ARG A 393 -27.03 18.56 -26.04
CA ARG A 393 -27.13 17.11 -26.15
C ARG A 393 -25.73 16.49 -26.03
N VAL A 394 -25.51 15.76 -24.95
CA VAL A 394 -24.32 14.92 -24.76
C VAL A 394 -24.58 13.58 -25.46
N LEU A 395 -23.64 13.15 -26.29
CA LEU A 395 -23.61 11.81 -26.88
C LEU A 395 -22.26 11.19 -26.52
N ALA A 396 -22.27 10.20 -25.64
CA ALA A 396 -21.08 9.42 -25.31
C ALA A 396 -20.77 8.40 -26.43
N ASP A 397 -19.51 7.94 -26.48
CA ASP A 397 -19.09 6.94 -27.47
C ASP A 397 -19.73 5.56 -27.23
N ASP A 398 -20.19 5.28 -26.02
CA ASP A 398 -20.98 4.07 -25.69
C ASP A 398 -22.44 4.14 -26.18
N GLY A 399 -22.82 5.25 -26.84
CA GLY A 399 -24.15 5.48 -27.39
C GLY A 399 -25.15 6.12 -26.42
N SER A 400 -24.79 6.30 -25.15
CA SER A 400 -25.66 6.96 -24.16
C SER A 400 -25.84 8.45 -24.47
N THR A 401 -27.01 9.00 -24.10
CA THR A 401 -27.34 10.42 -24.38
C THR A 401 -27.99 11.16 -23.21
N ALA A 402 -27.64 12.44 -23.06
CA ALA A 402 -28.22 13.38 -22.09
C ALA A 402 -28.64 14.65 -22.82
N VAL A 403 -29.65 15.34 -22.30
CA VAL A 403 -30.04 16.67 -22.78
C VAL A 403 -30.16 17.61 -21.59
N LEU A 404 -29.42 18.72 -21.64
CA LEU A 404 -29.52 19.81 -20.68
C LEU A 404 -30.20 21.01 -21.33
N LYS A 405 -30.98 21.75 -20.55
CA LYS A 405 -31.55 23.03 -20.94
C LYS A 405 -30.78 24.15 -20.25
N PHE A 406 -30.40 25.17 -21.00
CA PHE A 406 -29.74 26.36 -20.47
C PHE A 406 -30.14 27.61 -21.25
N ALA A 407 -29.69 28.78 -20.81
CA ALA A 407 -30.04 30.06 -21.42
C ALA A 407 -28.82 30.99 -21.50
N ILE A 408 -28.82 31.86 -22.50
CA ILE A 408 -27.86 32.95 -22.69
C ILE A 408 -28.63 34.26 -22.65
N GLU A 409 -28.11 35.24 -21.92
CA GLU A 409 -28.63 36.61 -21.86
C GLU A 409 -27.44 37.57 -22.07
N ARG A 410 -27.34 38.12 -23.27
CA ARG A 410 -26.31 39.10 -23.66
C ARG A 410 -26.80 40.53 -23.55
#